data_AF-A0AAV5WDH9-F1
#
_entry.id   AF-A0AAV5WDH9-F1
#
_cell.length_a   1.000
_cell.length_b   1.000
_cell.length_c   1.000
_cell.angle_alpha   90.00
_cell.angle_beta   90.00
_cell.angle_gamma   90.00
#
_symmetry.space_group_name_H-M   'P 1'
#
loop_
_entity.id
_entity.type
_entity.pdbx_description
1 polymer ?
#
loop_
_entity_poly.entity_id
_entity_poly.type
_entity_poly.pdbx_seq_one_letter_code
_entity_poly.pdbx_strand_id
1 'polypeptide(L)'
;AVNNYCPVGMLLDGGSCCQAVACEAALSNGPCASDSKCPTPGYVCDLRDNQCCPVVDYFDPENIIGPAVGGLCPLGYVMVLIPGGDPDGDCVSLQTVPGVCA
;
A
#
# COMPACT_ATOMS: atom_id res chain seq x y z
N ALA A 1 -1.35 12.64 -17.20
CA ALA A 1 -1.16 11.77 -18.37
C ALA A 1 -0.89 12.59 -19.61
N VAL A 2 -0.04 12.12 -20.53
CA VAL A 2 0.01 12.64 -21.91
C VAL A 2 -0.56 11.53 -22.78
N ASN A 3 -1.68 11.78 -23.48
CA ASN A 3 -2.37 10.78 -24.32
C ASN A 3 -2.75 9.45 -23.62
N ASN A 4 -3.24 9.48 -22.38
CA ASN A 4 -3.55 8.27 -21.59
C ASN A 4 -2.35 7.34 -21.30
N TYR A 5 -1.12 7.82 -21.51
CA TYR A 5 0.08 7.11 -21.08
C TYR A 5 0.72 7.80 -19.89
N CYS A 6 1.22 6.96 -18.98
CA CYS A 6 2.01 7.38 -17.85
C CYS A 6 3.48 7.03 -18.06
N PRO A 7 4.41 7.84 -17.52
CA PRO A 7 5.83 7.52 -17.52
C PRO A 7 6.08 6.13 -16.92
N VAL A 8 7.19 5.49 -17.29
CA VAL A 8 7.57 4.20 -16.72
C VAL A 8 7.62 4.30 -15.19
N GLY A 9 6.92 3.41 -14.49
CA GLY A 9 6.77 3.46 -13.04
C GLY A 9 5.56 4.26 -12.56
N MET A 10 4.63 4.61 -13.46
CA MET A 10 3.36 5.22 -13.12
C MET A 10 2.17 4.46 -13.75
N LEU A 11 1.06 4.35 -13.00
CA LEU A 11 -0.23 3.81 -13.42
C LEU A 11 -1.20 4.95 -13.77
N LEU A 12 -2.10 4.69 -14.72
CA LEU A 12 -3.15 5.62 -15.12
C LEU A 12 -4.41 5.31 -14.30
N ASP A 13 -4.82 6.23 -13.44
CA ASP A 13 -6.08 6.13 -12.70
C ASP A 13 -6.90 7.41 -12.83
N GLY A 14 -8.17 7.28 -13.23
CA GLY A 14 -9.07 8.41 -13.49
C GLY A 14 -8.56 9.46 -14.50
N GLY A 15 -7.55 9.15 -15.33
CA GLY A 15 -6.89 10.09 -16.25
C GLY A 15 -5.65 10.81 -15.68
N SER A 16 -5.32 10.56 -14.41
CA SER A 16 -4.10 11.03 -13.76
C SER A 16 -3.01 9.96 -13.79
N CYS A 17 -1.75 10.40 -13.80
CA CYS A 17 -0.60 9.49 -13.69
C CYS A 17 -0.09 9.48 -12.27
N CYS A 18 -0.06 8.28 -11.71
CA CYS A 18 0.11 8.00 -10.32
C CYS A 18 1.27 7.05 -10.19
N GLN A 19 2.09 7.14 -9.14
CA GLN A 19 3.18 6.18 -8.98
C GLN A 19 2.64 4.75 -9.02
N ALA A 20 3.21 3.90 -9.87
CA ALA A 20 2.89 2.49 -9.91
C ALA A 20 3.35 1.93 -8.58
N VAL A 21 2.40 1.50 -7.75
CA VAL A 21 2.73 0.87 -6.47
C VAL A 21 3.17 -0.54 -6.81
N ALA A 22 4.49 -0.74 -6.83
CA ALA A 22 5.10 -2.05 -6.85
C ALA A 22 5.73 -2.28 -5.48
N CYS A 23 5.43 -3.43 -4.87
CA CYS A 23 6.02 -3.85 -3.62
C CYS A 23 6.55 -5.28 -3.77
N GLU A 24 7.47 -5.67 -2.90
CA GLU A 24 7.83 -7.07 -2.78
C GLU A 24 6.63 -7.87 -2.27
N ALA A 25 6.47 -9.12 -2.74
CA ALA A 25 5.36 -9.98 -2.32
C ALA A 25 5.28 -10.18 -0.80
N ALA A 26 6.40 -10.00 -0.08
CA ALA A 26 6.46 -10.06 1.38
C ALA A 26 5.71 -8.90 2.06
N LEU A 27 5.65 -7.73 1.43
CA LEU A 27 4.91 -6.55 1.92
C LEU A 27 3.43 -6.58 1.52
N SER A 28 3.09 -7.42 0.54
CA SER A 28 1.72 -7.53 0.06
C SER A 28 0.83 -8.21 1.10
N ASN A 29 -0.39 -7.67 1.27
CA ASN A 29 -1.38 -8.29 2.14
C ASN A 29 -2.34 -9.24 1.40
N GLY A 30 -2.05 -9.57 0.14
CA GLY A 30 -2.82 -10.52 -0.66
C GLY A 30 -3.05 -10.06 -2.10
N PRO A 31 -3.79 -10.85 -2.88
CA PRO A 31 -4.11 -10.50 -4.26
C PRO A 31 -5.11 -9.35 -4.35
N CYS A 32 -5.10 -8.64 -5.47
CA CYS A 32 -6.14 -7.66 -5.75
C CYS A 32 -7.52 -8.32 -5.85
N ALA A 33 -8.55 -7.56 -5.46
CA ALA A 33 -9.93 -7.95 -5.70
C ALA A 33 -10.30 -7.84 -7.19
N SER A 34 -11.43 -8.44 -7.56
CA SER A 34 -11.91 -8.55 -8.95
C SER A 34 -12.09 -7.21 -9.66
N ASP A 35 -12.25 -6.12 -8.90
CA ASP A 35 -12.42 -4.75 -9.37
C ASP A 35 -11.09 -3.97 -9.44
N SER A 36 -9.95 -4.66 -9.38
CA SER A 36 -8.62 -4.03 -9.40
C SER A 36 -8.36 -3.15 -8.18
N LYS A 37 -9.03 -3.43 -7.05
CA LYS A 37 -8.87 -2.71 -5.79
C LYS A 37 -8.36 -3.60 -4.66
N CYS A 38 -7.89 -2.94 -3.61
CA CYS A 38 -7.52 -3.60 -2.38
C CYS A 38 -8.62 -3.39 -1.33
N PRO A 39 -9.02 -4.44 -0.61
CA PRO A 39 -10.07 -4.33 0.41
C PRO A 39 -9.60 -3.55 1.64
N THR A 40 -8.29 -3.43 1.83
CA THR A 40 -7.66 -2.79 2.99
C THR A 40 -7.31 -1.34 2.68
N PRO A 41 -7.77 -0.37 3.49
CA PRO A 41 -7.32 1.01 3.39
C PRO A 41 -5.80 1.12 3.51
N GLY A 42 -5.17 2.07 2.79
CA GLY A 42 -3.71 2.20 2.80
C GLY A 42 -2.99 1.14 1.96
N TYR A 43 -3.72 0.38 1.15
CA TYR A 43 -3.18 -0.51 0.12
C TYR A 43 -3.74 -0.15 -1.26
N VAL A 44 -2.91 -0.30 -2.29
CA VAL A 44 -3.29 -0.10 -3.70
C VAL A 44 -2.89 -1.34 -4.50
N CYS A 45 -3.70 -1.67 -5.51
CA CYS A 45 -3.46 -2.83 -6.34
C CYS A 45 -2.33 -2.57 -7.34
N ASP A 46 -1.29 -3.40 -7.29
CA ASP A 46 -0.34 -3.58 -8.37
C ASP A 46 -0.99 -4.45 -9.45
N LEU A 47 -1.40 -3.83 -10.56
CA LEU A 47 -2.03 -4.54 -11.68
C LEU A 47 -1.06 -5.40 -12.49
N ARG A 48 0.25 -5.26 -12.30
CA ARG A 48 1.26 -6.06 -13.00
C ARG A 48 1.41 -7.42 -12.35
N ASP A 49 1.57 -7.42 -11.03
CA ASP A 49 1.81 -8.63 -10.24
C ASP A 49 0.55 -9.13 -9.50
N ASN A 50 -0.57 -8.42 -9.65
CA ASN A 50 -1.87 -8.70 -9.04
C ASN A 50 -1.79 -8.79 -7.49
N GLN A 51 -1.11 -7.84 -6.88
CA GLN A 51 -0.81 -7.79 -5.44
C GLN A 51 -1.26 -6.48 -4.82
N CYS A 52 -1.82 -6.54 -3.63
CA CYS A 52 -2.13 -5.37 -2.84
C CYS A 52 -0.90 -4.90 -2.09
N CYS A 53 -0.47 -3.68 -2.40
CA CYS A 53 0.77 -3.11 -1.88
C CYS A 53 0.51 -1.93 -0.94
N PRO A 54 1.24 -1.83 0.18
CA PRO A 54 1.06 -0.75 1.13
C PRO A 54 1.49 0.58 0.51
N VAL A 55 0.68 1.61 0.73
CA VAL A 55 0.92 3.00 0.29
C VAL A 55 1.05 3.95 1.47
N VAL A 56 1.48 3.44 2.62
CA VAL A 56 1.78 4.21 3.83
C VAL A 56 3.30 4.31 3.98
N ASP A 57 3.79 5.33 4.66
CA ASP A 57 5.23 5.48 4.89
C ASP A 57 5.68 4.63 6.07
N TYR A 58 5.97 3.37 5.78
CA TYR A 58 6.49 2.39 6.73
C TYR A 58 8.03 2.43 6.86
N PHE A 59 8.71 3.35 6.18
CA PHE A 59 10.16 3.54 6.33
C PHE A 59 10.50 4.50 7.47
N ASP A 60 9.58 5.41 7.79
CA ASP A 60 9.70 6.32 8.91
C ASP A 60 9.17 5.67 10.21
N PRO A 61 10.02 5.42 11.22
CA PRO A 61 9.60 4.86 12.50
C PRO A 61 8.57 5.72 13.24
N GLU A 62 8.50 7.03 12.99
CA GLU A 62 7.51 7.92 13.62
C GLU A 62 6.08 7.59 13.18
N ASN A 63 5.93 6.94 12.03
CA ASN A 63 4.65 6.51 11.48
C ASN A 63 4.20 5.14 11.97
N ILE A 64 5.10 4.40 12.65
CA ILE A 64 4.88 3.06 13.18
C ILE A 64 4.57 3.17 14.67
N ILE A 65 3.33 2.86 15.05
CA ILE A 65 2.91 2.96 16.47
C ILE A 65 3.17 1.68 17.26
N GLY A 66 3.61 0.62 16.60
CA GLY A 66 3.94 -0.67 17.19
C GLY A 66 3.31 -1.85 16.45
N PRO A 67 3.45 -3.06 17.00
CA PRO A 67 2.99 -4.29 16.36
C PRO A 67 1.45 -4.38 16.37
N ALA A 68 0.92 -5.07 15.36
CA ALA A 68 -0.49 -5.42 15.30
C ALA A 68 -0.84 -6.45 16.37
N VAL A 69 -1.89 -6.18 17.15
CA VAL A 69 -2.31 -7.09 18.22
C VAL A 69 -3.40 -8.00 17.68
N GLY A 70 -3.06 -9.26 17.42
CA GLY A 70 -3.98 -10.23 16.82
C GLY A 70 -4.31 -9.92 15.36
N GLY A 71 -3.35 -9.33 14.61
CA GLY A 71 -3.54 -8.94 13.21
C GLY A 71 -4.43 -7.70 13.02
N LEU A 72 -4.65 -6.92 14.09
CA LEU A 72 -5.49 -5.73 14.06
C LEU A 72 -4.71 -4.50 14.50
N CYS A 73 -4.98 -3.39 13.81
CA CYS A 73 -4.47 -2.06 14.15
C CYS A 73 -5.60 -1.14 14.61
N PRO A 74 -5.28 -0.12 15.44
CA PRO A 74 -6.22 0.93 15.80
C PRO A 74 -6.78 1.66 14.57
N LEU A 75 -7.93 2.32 14.73
CA LEU A 75 -8.50 3.17 13.68
C LEU A 75 -7.51 4.27 13.27
N GLY A 76 -7.39 4.47 11.95
CA GLY A 76 -6.41 5.40 11.38
C GLY A 76 -5.04 4.78 11.12
N TYR A 77 -4.86 3.48 11.37
CA TYR A 77 -3.64 2.72 11.10
C TYR A 77 -3.96 1.48 10.29
N VAL A 78 -2.96 0.98 9.57
CA VAL A 78 -3.03 -0.26 8.80
C VAL A 78 -1.85 -1.15 9.14
N MET A 79 -2.10 -2.45 9.17
CA MET A 79 -1.07 -3.46 9.39
C MET A 79 -0.24 -3.64 8.12
N VAL A 80 1.09 -3.58 8.25
CA VAL A 80 2.06 -3.81 7.17
C VAL A 80 3.08 -4.86 7.62
N LEU A 81 3.36 -5.85 6.78
CA LEU A 81 4.38 -6.87 7.04
C LEU A 81 5.76 -6.36 6.60
N ILE A 82 6.39 -5.55 7.45
CA ILE A 82 7.69 -4.94 7.17
C ILE A 82 8.81 -6.00 7.28
N PRO A 83 9.68 -6.17 6.28
CA PRO A 83 10.83 -7.08 6.38
C PRO A 83 11.72 -6.74 7.57
N GLY A 84 11.85 -7.67 8.52
CA GLY A 84 12.60 -7.46 9.77
C GLY A 84 11.84 -6.71 10.86
N GLY A 85 10.57 -6.38 10.64
CA GLY A 85 9.63 -5.89 11.64
C GLY A 85 8.98 -7.02 12.45
N ASP A 86 7.84 -6.73 13.05
CA ASP A 86 7.11 -7.72 13.84
C ASP A 86 6.50 -8.83 12.95
N PRO A 87 6.60 -10.12 13.32
CA PRO A 87 6.04 -11.21 12.52
C PRO A 87 4.51 -11.14 12.37
N ASP A 88 3.81 -10.51 13.32
CA ASP A 88 2.37 -10.29 13.27
C ASP A 88 2.00 -9.01 12.49
N GLY A 89 3.00 -8.27 12.00
CA GLY A 89 2.87 -7.03 11.25
C GLY A 89 2.93 -5.77 12.13
N ASP A 90 3.27 -4.65 11.52
CA ASP A 90 3.42 -3.36 12.18
C ASP A 90 2.28 -2.41 11.80
N CYS A 91 1.76 -1.66 12.76
CA CYS A 91 0.70 -0.69 12.56
C CYS A 91 1.27 0.66 12.11
N VAL A 92 1.00 1.01 10.87
CA VAL A 92 1.49 2.22 10.21
C VAL A 92 0.33 3.18 9.95
N SER A 93 0.56 4.47 10.17
CA SER A 93 -0.49 5.49 10.07
C SER A 93 -1.01 5.67 8.64
N LEU A 94 -2.34 5.64 8.47
CA LEU A 94 -3.01 5.92 7.20
C LEU A 94 -2.93 7.40 6.78
N GLN A 95 -2.42 8.29 7.63
CA GLN A 95 -2.25 9.70 7.28
C GLN A 95 -0.91 9.98 6.58
N THR A 96 -0.07 8.95 6.47
CA THR A 96 1.30 9.05 5.96
C THR A 96 1.38 8.73 4.49
N VAL A 97 0.22 8.62 3.82
CA VAL A 97 0.10 8.22 2.43
C VAL A 97 1.02 9.09 1.58
N PRO A 98 2.04 8.52 0.90
CA PRO A 98 2.87 9.26 -0.02
C PRO A 98 2.08 9.56 -1.30
N GLY A 99 0.99 10.33 -1.22
CA GLY A 99 0.25 10.85 -2.37
C GLY A 99 -0.03 9.86 -3.50
N VAL A 100 -0.30 8.59 -3.20
CA VAL A 100 -0.58 7.57 -4.23
C VAL A 100 -2.07 7.51 -4.50
N CYS A 101 -2.43 7.54 -5.78
CA CYS A 101 -3.78 7.84 -6.25
C CYS A 101 -4.88 6.90 -5.72
N ALA A 102 -6.07 7.48 -5.61
CA ALA A 102 -7.29 6.92 -5.05
C ALA A 102 -8.34 6.61 -6.12
#